data_AF-A0A380ENL3-F1
#
_entry.id   AF-A0A380ENL3-F1
#
_cell.length_a   1.000
_cell.length_b   1.000
_cell.length_c   1.000
_cell.angle_alpha   90.00
_cell.angle_beta   90.00
_cell.angle_gamma   90.00
#
_symmetry.space_group_name_H-M   'P 1'
#
loop_
_entity.id
_entity.type
_entity.pdbx_description
1 polymer ?
#
loop_
_entity_poly.entity_id
_entity_poly.type
_entity_poly.pdbx_seq_one_letter_code
_entity_poly.pdbx_strand_id
1 'polypeptide(L)'
;MEKMHITNQEHDAFVKSHPNGDLLQLTKWAETKKLTGWYARRIAVGRDGEVQGVAQLLFKKVPKLPYTLCYISRGFVVDYSNKEALNALLDSAKEIAKAEKAYAIKIDPDVEVDKGTDALQNLKALGFKHKGFKEGLSKDYIQPRMTMITPIDKMMMSY
;
A
#
# COMPACT_ATOMS: atom_id res chain seq x y z
N MET A 1 14.02 4.42 -13.00
CA MET A 1 13.30 3.41 -12.20
C MET A 1 12.77 2.34 -13.14
N GLU A 2 12.99 1.06 -12.87
CA GLU A 2 12.55 -0.06 -13.72
C GLU A 2 11.60 -1.00 -12.98
N LYS A 3 10.76 -1.72 -13.72
CA LYS A 3 9.92 -2.80 -13.15
C LYS A 3 10.80 -4.00 -12.85
N MET A 4 10.67 -4.55 -11.67
CA MET A 4 11.43 -5.71 -11.23
C MET A 4 10.53 -6.93 -11.05
N HIS A 5 11.05 -8.10 -11.40
CA HIS A 5 10.42 -9.37 -11.04
C HIS A 5 11.11 -9.93 -9.80
N ILE A 6 10.40 -9.95 -8.67
CA ILE A 6 10.91 -10.46 -7.39
C ILE A 6 10.02 -11.58 -6.86
N THR A 7 10.64 -12.52 -6.16
CA THR A 7 9.97 -13.63 -5.45
C THR A 7 9.05 -13.11 -4.34
N ASN A 8 8.19 -13.99 -3.82
CA ASN A 8 7.35 -13.66 -2.68
C ASN A 8 8.19 -13.38 -1.42
N GLN A 9 9.31 -14.10 -1.27
CA GLN A 9 10.23 -13.98 -0.15
C GLN A 9 10.95 -12.64 -0.16
N GLU A 10 11.46 -12.20 -1.32
CA GLU A 10 12.11 -10.88 -1.47
C GLU A 10 11.12 -9.73 -1.22
N HIS A 11 9.90 -9.86 -1.74
CA HIS A 11 8.84 -8.90 -1.46
C HIS A 11 8.54 -8.79 0.04
N ASP A 12 8.30 -9.93 0.70
CA ASP A 12 7.97 -9.94 2.12
C ASP A 12 9.16 -9.49 2.99
N ALA A 13 10.39 -9.76 2.56
CA ALA A 13 11.60 -9.24 3.20
C ALA A 13 11.65 -7.71 3.12
N PHE A 14 11.44 -7.14 1.93
CA PHE A 14 11.40 -5.68 1.74
C PHE A 14 10.28 -5.04 2.56
N VAL A 15 9.08 -5.62 2.56
CA VAL A 15 7.96 -5.11 3.36
C VAL A 15 8.31 -5.10 4.85
N LYS A 16 8.96 -6.15 5.38
CA LYS A 16 9.31 -6.21 6.81
C LYS A 16 10.42 -5.25 7.21
N SER A 17 11.34 -4.91 6.30
CA SER A 17 12.47 -4.02 6.59
C SER A 17 12.15 -2.54 6.36
N HIS A 18 11.10 -2.24 5.60
CA HIS A 18 10.79 -0.87 5.19
C HIS A 18 9.98 -0.13 6.27
N PRO A 19 10.26 1.17 6.57
CA PRO A 19 9.54 1.93 7.60
C PRO A 19 8.03 2.03 7.37
N ASN A 20 7.61 2.12 6.10
CA ASN A 20 6.20 2.13 5.69
C ASN A 20 5.64 0.73 5.38
N GLY A 21 6.28 -0.32 5.89
CA GLY A 21 5.87 -1.71 5.74
C GLY A 21 4.73 -2.08 6.68
N ASP A 22 3.85 -2.98 6.23
CA ASP A 22 2.69 -3.40 7.03
C ASP A 22 2.30 -4.86 6.73
N LEU A 23 1.72 -5.54 7.74
CA LEU A 23 1.17 -6.90 7.64
C LEU A 23 0.25 -7.10 6.43
N LEU A 24 -0.60 -6.10 6.13
CA LEU A 24 -1.57 -6.12 5.04
C LEU A 24 -0.91 -6.15 3.65
N GLN A 25 0.38 -5.83 3.56
CA GLN A 25 1.16 -5.92 2.34
C GLN A 25 1.92 -7.24 2.21
N LEU A 26 1.87 -8.17 3.17
CA LEU A 26 2.57 -9.46 3.05
C LEU A 26 1.86 -10.46 2.14
N THR A 27 2.61 -11.32 1.44
CA THR A 27 2.05 -12.33 0.52
C THR A 27 1.10 -13.30 1.21
N LYS A 28 1.42 -13.71 2.45
CA LYS A 28 0.54 -14.57 3.25
C LYS A 28 -0.75 -13.87 3.69
N TRP A 29 -0.77 -12.55 3.81
CA TRP A 29 -2.01 -11.82 4.06
C TRP A 29 -2.95 -11.91 2.86
N ALA A 30 -2.45 -11.76 1.63
CA ALA A 30 -3.24 -11.95 0.41
C ALA A 30 -3.90 -13.33 0.35
N GLU A 31 -3.21 -14.39 0.77
CA GLU A 31 -3.76 -15.75 0.82
C GLU A 31 -5.02 -15.83 1.69
N THR A 32 -5.04 -15.14 2.84
CA THR A 32 -6.23 -15.10 3.73
C THR A 32 -7.44 -14.45 3.05
N LYS A 33 -7.21 -13.52 2.13
CA LYS A 33 -8.26 -12.76 1.45
C LYS A 33 -8.91 -13.52 0.30
N LYS A 34 -8.28 -14.61 -0.18
CA LYS A 34 -8.89 -15.51 -1.18
C LYS A 34 -10.26 -16.02 -0.74
N LEU A 35 -10.41 -16.37 0.55
CA LEU A 35 -11.67 -16.86 1.13
C LEU A 35 -12.83 -15.86 0.99
N THR A 36 -12.53 -14.56 0.92
CA THR A 36 -13.53 -13.49 0.78
C THR A 36 -13.61 -12.91 -0.64
N GLY A 37 -13.08 -13.65 -1.62
CA GLY A 37 -13.20 -13.36 -3.05
C GLY A 37 -12.18 -12.36 -3.60
N TRP A 38 -11.08 -12.10 -2.87
CA TRP A 38 -9.98 -11.28 -3.36
C TRP A 38 -8.93 -12.14 -4.08
N TYR A 39 -8.29 -11.57 -5.10
CA TYR A 39 -7.09 -12.15 -5.71
C TYR A 39 -5.98 -11.10 -5.80
N ALA A 40 -4.74 -11.56 -5.79
CA ALA A 40 -3.58 -10.68 -5.66
C ALA A 40 -2.75 -10.57 -6.94
N ARG A 41 -2.11 -9.41 -7.10
CA ARG A 41 -0.95 -9.17 -7.98
C ARG A 41 0.12 -8.48 -7.16
N ARG A 42 1.38 -8.56 -7.60
CA ARG A 42 2.49 -7.82 -6.98
C ARG A 42 3.20 -7.01 -8.03
N ILE A 43 3.73 -5.87 -7.61
CA ILE A 43 4.66 -5.04 -8.37
C ILE A 43 5.86 -4.69 -7.50
N ALA A 44 7.01 -4.56 -8.13
CA ALA A 44 8.22 -4.06 -7.53
C ALA A 44 8.89 -3.11 -8.53
N VAL A 45 9.50 -2.05 -8.02
CA VAL A 45 10.29 -1.12 -8.82
C VAL A 45 11.63 -0.90 -8.16
N GLY A 46 12.65 -0.64 -8.96
CA GLY A 46 13.99 -0.42 -8.46
C GLY A 46 14.92 0.22 -9.47
N ARG A 47 16.19 0.25 -9.10
CA ARG A 47 17.29 0.77 -9.93
C ARG A 47 18.55 -0.01 -9.59
N ASP A 48 19.35 -0.35 -10.60
CA ASP A 48 20.65 -1.01 -10.43
C ASP A 48 20.56 -2.32 -9.64
N GLY A 49 19.47 -3.07 -9.82
CA GLY A 49 19.21 -4.33 -9.11
C GLY A 49 18.69 -4.17 -7.67
N GLU A 50 18.55 -2.96 -7.15
CA GLU A 50 18.04 -2.68 -5.81
C GLU A 50 16.56 -2.28 -5.83
N VAL A 51 15.74 -2.94 -5.00
CA VAL A 51 14.31 -2.63 -4.86
C VAL A 51 14.15 -1.31 -4.11
N GLN A 52 13.41 -0.38 -4.70
CA GLN A 52 13.12 0.95 -4.15
C GLN A 52 11.66 1.08 -3.67
N GLY A 53 10.78 0.15 -4.07
CA GLY A 53 9.41 0.12 -3.58
C GLY A 53 8.63 -1.07 -4.11
N VAL A 54 7.63 -1.51 -3.35
CA VAL A 54 6.77 -2.65 -3.70
C VAL A 54 5.31 -2.38 -3.41
N ALA A 55 4.44 -3.19 -4.03
CA ALA A 55 3.03 -3.18 -3.72
C ALA A 55 2.35 -4.54 -3.95
N GLN A 56 1.52 -4.94 -2.99
CA GLN A 56 0.53 -6.00 -3.15
C GLN A 56 -0.84 -5.40 -3.52
N LEU A 57 -1.31 -5.69 -4.74
CA LEU A 57 -2.59 -5.22 -5.23
C LEU A 57 -3.63 -6.31 -5.00
N LEU A 58 -4.68 -6.01 -4.23
CA LEU A 58 -5.82 -6.89 -4.05
C LEU A 58 -6.98 -6.44 -4.94
N PHE A 59 -7.52 -7.39 -5.70
CA PHE A 59 -8.65 -7.17 -6.60
C PHE A 59 -9.88 -7.91 -6.12
N LYS A 60 -11.04 -7.25 -6.18
CA LYS A 60 -12.35 -7.87 -5.92
C LYS A 60 -13.38 -7.35 -6.89
N LYS A 61 -14.19 -8.27 -7.45
CA LYS A 61 -15.30 -7.93 -8.35
C LYS A 61 -16.39 -7.17 -7.59
N VAL A 62 -16.93 -6.14 -8.22
CA VAL A 62 -18.08 -5.39 -7.71
C VAL A 62 -19.36 -6.20 -8.00
N PRO A 63 -20.23 -6.44 -7.00
CA PRO A 63 -21.48 -7.16 -7.24
C PRO A 63 -22.30 -6.50 -8.36
N LYS A 64 -22.75 -7.32 -9.32
CA LYS A 64 -23.61 -6.93 -10.45
C LYS A 64 -22.99 -5.98 -11.49
N LEU A 65 -21.70 -5.64 -11.38
CA LEU A 65 -21.01 -4.77 -12.34
C LEU A 65 -19.78 -5.46 -12.95
N PRO A 66 -19.42 -5.19 -14.21
CA PRO A 66 -18.27 -5.82 -14.88
C PRO A 66 -16.92 -5.17 -14.51
N TYR A 67 -16.80 -4.64 -13.29
CA TYR A 67 -15.63 -3.91 -12.80
C TYR A 67 -15.08 -4.53 -11.51
N THR A 68 -13.82 -4.20 -11.21
CA THR A 68 -13.16 -4.56 -9.95
C THR A 68 -12.79 -3.32 -9.14
N LEU A 69 -12.50 -3.51 -7.86
CA LEU A 69 -11.74 -2.56 -7.07
C LEU A 69 -10.29 -3.04 -7.00
N CYS A 70 -9.31 -2.17 -7.29
CA CYS A 70 -7.92 -2.38 -6.93
C CYS A 70 -7.66 -1.72 -5.58
N TYR A 71 -7.37 -2.52 -4.55
CA TYR A 71 -7.07 -2.04 -3.22
C TYR A 71 -5.67 -2.48 -2.79
N ILE A 72 -4.80 -1.51 -2.56
CA ILE A 72 -3.42 -1.71 -2.12
C ILE A 72 -3.38 -1.38 -0.63
N SER A 73 -3.93 -2.29 0.18
CA SER A 73 -4.17 -2.06 1.61
C SER A 73 -2.88 -1.84 2.36
N ARG A 74 -2.72 -0.67 2.99
CA ARG A 74 -1.48 -0.19 3.63
C ARG A 74 -0.28 -0.03 2.69
N GLY A 75 -0.49 -0.09 1.39
CA GLY A 75 0.52 0.26 0.40
C GLY A 75 0.36 1.68 -0.12
N PHE A 76 1.26 2.17 -0.97
CA PHE A 76 2.50 1.53 -1.43
C PHE A 76 3.53 1.39 -0.30
N VAL A 77 4.38 0.36 -0.35
CA VAL A 77 5.53 0.26 0.55
C VAL A 77 6.71 0.88 -0.18
N VAL A 78 6.92 2.16 0.07
CA VAL A 78 7.90 3.02 -0.61
C VAL A 78 8.20 4.22 0.27
N ASP A 79 9.35 4.86 0.08
CA ASP A 79 9.58 6.22 0.58
C ASP A 79 8.71 7.20 -0.23
N TYR A 80 7.76 7.84 0.44
CA TYR A 80 6.83 8.78 -0.19
C TYR A 80 7.47 10.10 -0.64
N SER A 81 8.70 10.39 -0.21
CA SER A 81 9.51 11.50 -0.75
C SER A 81 10.18 11.13 -2.08
N ASN A 82 10.38 9.83 -2.36
CA ASN A 82 10.95 9.31 -3.60
C ASN A 82 9.90 9.33 -4.74
N LYS A 83 9.80 10.48 -5.41
CA LYS A 83 8.86 10.73 -6.50
C LYS A 83 8.99 9.75 -7.66
N GLU A 84 10.22 9.35 -8.01
CA GLU A 84 10.45 8.41 -9.11
C GLU A 84 9.88 7.02 -8.80
N ALA A 85 10.15 6.50 -7.60
CA ALA A 85 9.66 5.18 -7.19
C ALA A 85 8.13 5.19 -7.06
N LEU A 86 7.57 6.24 -6.45
CA LEU A 86 6.13 6.41 -6.31
C LEU A 86 5.42 6.50 -7.68
N ASN A 87 5.98 7.25 -8.63
CA ASN A 87 5.43 7.34 -9.99
C ASN A 87 5.48 5.99 -10.71
N ALA A 88 6.63 5.30 -10.66
CA ALA A 88 6.80 3.99 -11.30
C ALA A 88 5.85 2.92 -10.73
N LEU A 89 5.61 2.93 -9.41
CA LEU A 89 4.63 2.07 -8.77
C LEU A 89 3.21 2.38 -9.22
N LEU A 90 2.84 3.66 -9.29
CA LEU A 90 1.52 4.06 -9.76
C LEU A 90 1.30 3.69 -11.23
N ASP A 91 2.29 3.90 -12.09
CA ASP A 91 2.19 3.55 -13.51
C ASP A 91 2.02 2.02 -13.69
N SER A 92 2.82 1.24 -12.97
CA SER A 92 2.69 -0.22 -12.95
C SER A 92 1.32 -0.67 -12.40
N ALA A 93 0.84 -0.03 -11.34
CA ALA A 93 -0.47 -0.32 -10.77
C ALA A 93 -1.61 0.05 -11.74
N LYS A 94 -1.51 1.16 -12.47
CA LYS A 94 -2.50 1.59 -13.48
C LYS A 94 -2.59 0.62 -14.64
N GLU A 95 -1.47 0.09 -15.12
CA GLU A 95 -1.47 -0.95 -16.16
C GLU A 95 -2.25 -2.19 -15.72
N ILE A 96 -1.90 -2.74 -14.55
CA ILE A 96 -2.57 -3.94 -14.01
C ILE A 96 -4.04 -3.64 -13.72
N ALA A 97 -4.33 -2.50 -13.07
CA ALA A 97 -5.69 -2.11 -12.72
C ALA A 97 -6.59 -1.96 -13.95
N LYS A 98 -6.08 -1.40 -15.06
CA LYS A 98 -6.82 -1.32 -16.33
C LYS A 98 -7.10 -2.70 -16.91
N ALA A 99 -6.11 -3.59 -16.92
CA ALA A 99 -6.27 -4.96 -17.41
C ALA A 99 -7.32 -5.74 -16.59
N GLU A 100 -7.39 -5.49 -15.28
CA GLU A 100 -8.35 -6.08 -14.36
C GLU A 100 -9.70 -5.32 -14.29
N LYS A 101 -9.93 -4.33 -15.16
CA LYS A 101 -11.13 -3.48 -15.23
C LYS A 101 -11.47 -2.81 -13.89
N ALA A 102 -10.47 -2.31 -13.19
CA ALA A 102 -10.67 -1.63 -11.92
C ALA A 102 -11.22 -0.22 -12.11
N TYR A 103 -12.28 0.15 -11.37
CA TYR A 103 -12.83 1.51 -11.43
C TYR A 103 -11.99 2.52 -10.62
N ALA A 104 -11.16 2.03 -9.70
CA ALA A 104 -10.27 2.84 -8.89
C ALA A 104 -9.08 2.03 -8.37
N ILE A 105 -7.98 2.73 -8.12
CA ILE A 105 -6.87 2.27 -7.26
C ILE A 105 -7.04 3.00 -5.92
N LYS A 106 -7.22 2.23 -4.85
CA LYS A 106 -7.33 2.73 -3.49
C LYS A 106 -6.08 2.34 -2.72
N ILE A 107 -5.51 3.29 -2.00
CA ILE A 107 -4.37 3.14 -1.09
C ILE A 107 -4.71 3.77 0.26
N ASP A 108 -4.03 3.33 1.32
CA ASP A 108 -4.13 3.85 2.68
C ASP A 108 -2.86 3.54 3.48
N PRO A 109 -1.69 4.03 3.04
CA PRO A 109 -0.40 3.70 3.64
C PRO A 109 -0.34 4.08 5.12
N ASP A 110 0.47 3.37 5.90
CA ASP A 110 0.71 3.69 7.31
C ASP A 110 1.76 4.80 7.45
N VAL A 111 1.37 6.02 7.08
CA VAL A 111 2.20 7.23 7.22
C VAL A 111 1.53 8.16 8.21
N GLU A 112 2.20 8.42 9.33
CA GLU A 112 1.76 9.37 10.34
C GLU A 112 1.63 10.78 9.74
N VAL A 113 0.60 11.52 10.15
CA VAL A 113 0.31 12.86 9.60
C VAL A 113 1.50 13.81 9.77
N ASP A 114 2.18 13.74 10.92
CA ASP A 114 3.32 14.60 11.27
C ASP A 114 4.52 14.40 10.32
N LYS A 115 4.62 13.22 9.69
CA LYS A 115 5.65 12.86 8.71
C LYS A 115 5.09 12.79 7.28
N GLY A 116 3.81 13.12 7.11
CA GLY A 116 3.04 12.85 5.89
C GLY A 116 2.98 13.99 4.88
N THR A 117 3.69 15.10 5.08
CA THR A 117 3.63 16.26 4.18
C THR A 117 3.99 15.89 2.74
N ASP A 118 5.11 15.18 2.54
CA ASP A 118 5.55 14.74 1.22
C ASP A 118 4.57 13.74 0.61
N ALA A 119 4.08 12.79 1.40
CA ALA A 119 3.07 11.83 0.96
C ALA A 119 1.81 12.53 0.45
N LEU A 120 1.27 13.51 1.20
CA LEU A 120 0.09 14.27 0.81
C LEU A 120 0.31 15.07 -0.47
N GLN A 121 1.45 15.77 -0.58
CA GLN A 121 1.75 16.59 -1.76
C GLN A 121 1.96 15.73 -3.00
N ASN A 122 2.80 14.69 -2.90
CA ASN A 122 3.16 13.84 -4.02
C ASN A 122 1.96 13.00 -4.49
N LEU A 123 1.16 12.43 -3.57
CA LEU A 123 -0.07 11.72 -3.94
C LEU A 123 -1.09 12.64 -4.61
N LYS A 124 -1.25 13.87 -4.12
CA LYS A 124 -2.14 14.87 -4.75
C LYS A 124 -1.67 15.23 -6.16
N ALA A 125 -0.36 15.43 -6.35
CA ALA A 125 0.23 15.72 -7.66
C ALA A 125 0.03 14.57 -8.66
N LEU A 126 0.07 13.32 -8.18
CA LEU A 126 -0.22 12.12 -8.97
C LEU A 126 -1.73 11.88 -9.22
N GLY A 127 -2.60 12.76 -8.73
CA GLY A 127 -4.03 12.75 -9.00
C GLY A 127 -4.89 11.99 -7.99
N PHE A 128 -4.30 11.44 -6.91
CA PHE A 128 -5.08 10.82 -5.83
C PHE A 128 -5.98 11.86 -5.15
N LYS A 129 -7.16 11.40 -4.71
CA LYS A 129 -8.14 12.21 -3.99
C LYS A 129 -8.20 11.74 -2.54
N HIS A 130 -7.72 12.57 -1.63
CA HIS A 130 -7.76 12.29 -0.20
C HIS A 130 -9.21 12.24 0.31
N LYS A 131 -9.54 11.28 1.17
CA LYS A 131 -10.91 11.09 1.69
C LYS A 131 -11.26 11.99 2.89
N GLY A 132 -10.31 12.79 3.36
CA GLY A 132 -10.45 13.74 4.47
C GLY A 132 -9.80 13.23 5.76
N PHE A 133 -9.65 14.14 6.73
CA PHE A 133 -9.21 13.81 8.08
C PHE A 133 -10.43 13.72 8.99
N LYS A 134 -11.12 12.57 8.96
CA LYS A 134 -12.27 12.32 9.85
C LYS A 134 -11.83 11.51 11.07
N GLU A 135 -12.79 11.21 11.94
CA GLU A 135 -12.65 10.35 13.12
C GLU A 135 -11.88 9.06 12.84
N GLY A 136 -11.13 8.59 13.85
CA GLY A 136 -10.20 7.46 13.72
C GLY A 136 -10.84 6.16 13.23
N LEU A 137 -12.11 5.92 13.60
CA LEU A 137 -12.91 4.74 13.20
C LEU A 137 -14.06 5.07 12.25
N SER A 138 -13.95 6.16 11.49
CA SER A 138 -15.00 6.55 10.54
C SER A 138 -15.29 5.43 9.53
N LYS A 139 -16.59 5.18 9.30
CA LYS A 139 -17.10 4.24 8.29
C LYS A 139 -16.79 4.63 6.84
N ASP A 140 -16.23 5.83 6.64
CA ASP A 140 -15.86 6.34 5.32
C ASP A 140 -14.53 5.76 4.79
N TYR A 141 -13.79 5.04 5.65
CA TYR A 141 -12.53 4.38 5.34
C TYR A 141 -12.62 2.87 5.57
N ILE A 142 -11.69 2.11 4.98
CA ILE A 142 -11.59 0.66 5.20
C ILE A 142 -10.78 0.36 6.47
N GLN A 143 -9.63 1.03 6.64
CA GLN A 143 -8.78 0.90 7.82
C GLN A 143 -9.02 2.03 8.83
N PRO A 144 -8.82 1.77 10.13
CA PRO A 144 -8.68 2.83 11.12
C PRO A 144 -7.56 3.80 10.75
N ARG A 145 -7.84 5.10 10.89
CA ARG A 145 -6.85 6.19 10.67
C ARG A 145 -6.06 6.52 11.93
N MET A 146 -6.49 6.02 13.09
CA MET A 146 -5.83 6.21 14.39
C MET A 146 -5.73 4.87 15.09
N THR A 147 -4.53 4.54 15.58
CA THR A 147 -4.21 3.33 16.34
C THR A 147 -3.41 3.71 17.58
N MET A 148 -3.51 2.93 18.65
CA MET A 148 -2.67 3.10 19.84
C MET A 148 -1.49 2.13 19.74
N ILE A 149 -0.27 2.67 19.77
CA ILE A 149 0.97 1.90 19.61
C ILE A 149 1.79 2.03 20.90
N THR A 150 2.18 0.90 21.48
CA THR A 150 3.06 0.84 22.65
C THR A 150 4.49 0.55 22.17
N PRO A 151 5.47 1.44 22.41
CA PRO A 151 6.88 1.15 22.14
C PRO A 151 7.35 -0.02 23.02
N ILE A 152 7.88 -1.07 22.41
CA ILE A 152 8.35 -2.30 23.09
C ILE A 152 9.88 -2.39 23.19
N ASP A 153 10.58 -1.43 22.58
CA ASP A 153 12.03 -1.26 22.60
C ASP A 153 12.52 -0.44 23.80
N LYS A 154 11.60 0.14 24.57
CA LYS A 154 11.90 0.91 25.78
C LYS A 154 11.78 0.02 27.01
N MET A 155 12.80 0.06 27.88
CA MET A 155 12.67 -0.48 29.23
C MET A 155 11.52 0.21 29.95
N MET A 156 10.60 -0.56 30.53
CA MET A 156 9.63 0.01 31.46
C MET A 156 10.39 0.52 32.68
N MET A 157 10.27 1.82 32.97
CA MET A 157 10.72 2.36 34.24
C MET A 157 9.91 1.67 35.35
N SER A 158 10.57 0.82 36.15
CA SER A 158 10.00 0.31 37.38
C SER A 158 9.85 1.47 38.36
N TYR A 159 8.62 1.72 38.81
CA TYR A 159 8.33 2.64 39.92
C TYR A 159 8.76 2.04 41.26
#